data_AF-R0JQI7-F1
#
_entry.id   AF-R0JQI7-F1
#
_cell.length_a   1.000
_cell.length_b   1.000
_cell.length_c   1.000
_cell.angle_alpha   90.00
_cell.angle_beta   90.00
_cell.angle_gamma   90.00
#
_symmetry.space_group_name_H-M   'P 1'
#
loop_
_entity.id
_entity.type
_entity.pdbx_description
1 polymer ?
#
loop_
_entity_poly.entity_id
_entity_poly.type
_entity_poly.pdbx_seq_one_letter_code
_entity_poly.pdbx_strand_id
1 'polypeptide(L)'
;VHLSLVGAGHDPLLVVDDYEDDGIRLKCFSERLFSQVQMLWTDSRGNNITGTPLTTGTSTANVSSSIVLKPGSGNSVSCKIIDKLLKTSTESSVVIA
;
A
#
# COMPACT_ATOMS: atom_id res chain seq x y z
N VAL A 1 0.70 11.72 20.46
CA VAL A 1 1.19 10.38 20.05
C VAL A 1 2.18 10.58 18.92
N HIS A 2 3.38 10.04 19.07
CA HIS A 2 4.49 10.22 18.13
C HIS A 2 4.39 9.09 17.09
N LEU A 3 3.99 9.39 15.85
CA LEU A 3 4.03 8.42 14.76
C LEU A 3 5.47 8.41 14.22
N SER A 4 6.28 7.49 14.75
CA SER A 4 7.65 7.26 14.28
C SER A 4 7.61 6.62 12.91
N LEU A 5 7.66 7.43 11.86
CA LEU A 5 7.82 6.99 10.49
C LEU A 5 9.33 6.90 10.19
N VAL A 6 10.01 5.91 10.78
CA VAL A 6 11.39 5.59 10.38
C VAL A 6 11.31 4.89 9.03
N GLY A 7 11.28 5.69 7.97
CA GLY A 7 11.60 5.26 6.63
C GLY A 7 13.07 4.86 6.58
N ALA A 8 13.38 3.62 6.97
CA ALA A 8 14.58 2.96 6.49
C ALA A 8 14.35 2.74 4.98
N GLY A 9 14.99 3.58 4.17
CA GLY A 9 14.59 3.93 2.81
C GLY A 9 14.56 2.80 1.80
N HIS A 10 13.60 1.89 1.89
CA HIS A 10 13.35 0.85 0.90
C HIS A 10 11.87 0.47 0.85
N ASP A 11 11.18 0.45 1.98
CA ASP A 11 9.80 0.02 2.03
C ASP A 11 8.81 1.12 1.62
N PRO A 12 7.65 0.76 1.02
CA PRO A 12 6.66 1.73 0.60
C PRO A 12 6.06 2.43 1.82
N LEU A 13 5.86 3.74 1.71
CA LEU A 13 5.25 4.49 2.78
C LEU A 13 3.72 4.28 2.77
N LEU A 14 3.18 3.89 3.92
CA LEU A 14 1.77 3.66 4.16
C LEU A 14 1.22 4.73 5.12
N VAL A 15 0.27 5.54 4.66
CA VAL A 15 -0.29 6.67 5.41
C VAL A 15 -1.82 6.68 5.39
N VAL A 16 -2.42 7.25 6.42
CA VAL A 16 -3.83 7.69 6.40
C VAL A 16 -3.87 9.01 5.61
N ASP A 17 -4.59 9.01 4.49
CA ASP A 17 -4.67 10.14 3.57
C ASP A 17 -5.96 10.95 3.81
N ASP A 18 -7.09 10.29 4.11
CA ASP A 18 -8.38 10.94 4.39
C ASP A 18 -9.33 9.99 5.18
N TYR A 19 -10.52 10.49 5.52
CA TYR A 19 -11.66 9.72 6.02
C TYR A 19 -12.77 9.76 4.95
N GLU A 20 -13.20 8.59 4.47
CA GLU A 20 -14.13 8.47 3.35
C GLU A 20 -15.18 7.39 3.60
N ASP A 21 -16.46 7.74 3.41
CA ASP A 21 -17.61 6.80 3.44
C ASP A 21 -17.69 5.97 4.75
N ASP A 22 -17.50 6.62 5.91
CA ASP A 22 -17.44 5.97 7.24
C ASP A 22 -16.24 5.01 7.42
N GLY A 23 -15.19 5.18 6.61
CA GLY A 23 -13.94 4.43 6.71
C GLY A 23 -12.71 5.34 6.70
N ILE A 24 -11.53 4.72 6.74
CA ILE A 24 -10.24 5.41 6.57
C ILE A 24 -9.71 5.16 5.15
N ARG A 25 -9.30 6.23 4.48
CA ARG A 25 -8.60 6.15 3.20
C ARG A 25 -7.11 5.99 3.48
N LEU A 26 -6.57 4.82 3.17
CA LEU A 26 -5.14 4.57 3.22
C LEU A 26 -4.51 4.81 1.86
N LYS A 27 -3.31 5.38 1.87
CA LYS A 27 -2.48 5.54 0.68
C LYS A 27 -1.14 4.87 0.90
N CYS A 28 -0.77 4.03 -0.05
CA CYS A 28 0.55 3.43 -0.15
C CYS A 28 1.29 4.14 -1.28
N PHE A 29 2.52 4.58 -1.03
CA PHE A 29 3.33 5.20 -2.07
C PHE A 29 4.82 4.86 -1.93
N SER A 30 5.53 4.92 -3.04
CA SER A 30 6.98 4.79 -3.06
C SER A 30 7.56 5.74 -4.10
N GLU A 31 8.63 6.43 -3.72
CA GLU A 31 9.44 7.29 -4.60
C GLU A 31 10.48 6.48 -5.41
N ARG A 32 10.47 5.15 -5.27
CA ARG A 32 11.29 4.27 -6.08
C ARG A 32 10.80 4.26 -7.52
N LEU A 33 11.75 4.15 -8.43
CA LEU A 33 11.48 3.92 -9.84
C LEU A 33 11.22 2.43 -10.08
N PHE A 34 10.05 2.15 -10.65
CA PHE A 34 9.64 0.81 -11.07
C PHE A 34 9.48 0.79 -12.58
N SER A 35 9.94 -0.29 -13.22
CA SER A 35 9.85 -0.44 -14.67
C SER A 35 8.47 -0.95 -15.09
N GLN A 36 7.94 -1.94 -14.37
CA GLN A 36 6.59 -2.46 -14.57
C GLN A 36 5.96 -2.79 -13.22
N VAL A 37 5.19 -1.84 -12.69
CA VAL A 37 4.64 -1.95 -11.33
C VAL A 37 3.30 -2.68 -11.29
N GLN A 38 3.12 -3.46 -10.22
CA GLN A 38 1.83 -3.97 -9.79
C GLN A 38 1.73 -3.80 -8.28
N MET A 39 0.63 -3.21 -7.81
CA MET A 39 0.37 -3.01 -6.38
C MET A 39 -0.69 -4.00 -5.89
N LEU A 40 -0.45 -4.58 -4.72
CA LEU A 40 -1.32 -5.54 -4.07
C LEU A 40 -1.64 -5.09 -2.65
N TRP A 41 -2.90 -5.23 -2.26
CA TRP A 41 -3.38 -4.95 -0.92
C TRP A 41 -3.91 -6.22 -0.28
N THR A 42 -3.43 -6.56 0.92
CA THR A 42 -3.82 -7.76 1.64
C THR A 42 -4.32 -7.47 3.05
N ASP A 43 -5.32 -8.23 3.51
CA ASP A 43 -5.82 -8.21 4.89
C ASP A 43 -4.85 -8.93 5.84
N SER A 44 -5.17 -8.94 7.14
CA SER A 44 -4.37 -9.62 8.18
C SER A 44 -4.22 -11.13 7.99
N ARG A 45 -5.02 -11.74 7.11
CA ARG A 45 -4.96 -13.16 6.74
C ARG A 45 -4.25 -13.38 5.40
N GLY A 46 -3.76 -12.31 4.76
CA GLY A 46 -3.11 -12.36 3.45
C GLY A 46 -4.09 -12.38 2.27
N ASN A 47 -5.39 -12.19 2.48
CA ASN A 47 -6.37 -12.16 1.40
C ASN A 47 -6.34 -10.83 0.67
N ASN A 48 -6.46 -10.87 -0.65
CA ASN A 48 -6.52 -9.66 -1.46
C ASN A 48 -7.80 -8.87 -1.18
N ILE A 49 -7.66 -7.59 -0.79
CA ILE A 49 -8.79 -6.72 -0.47
C ILE A 49 -9.38 -6.10 -1.74
N THR A 50 -8.55 -5.83 -2.75
CA THR A 50 -8.94 -5.12 -3.98
C THR A 50 -9.35 -6.01 -5.15
N GLY A 51 -9.48 -7.33 -4.94
CA GLY A 51 -10.01 -8.29 -5.94
C GLY A 51 -9.14 -8.51 -7.19
N THR A 52 -8.33 -7.54 -7.58
CA THR A 52 -7.36 -7.62 -8.68
C THR A 52 -6.21 -6.66 -8.37
N PRO A 53 -4.95 -7.04 -8.65
CA PRO A 53 -3.83 -6.14 -8.39
C PRO A 53 -3.98 -4.83 -9.16
N LEU A 54 -3.83 -3.70 -8.47
CA LEU A 54 -3.94 -2.39 -9.10
C LEU A 54 -2.70 -2.14 -9.96
N THR A 55 -2.90 -1.95 -11.26
CA THR A 55 -1.79 -1.64 -12.19
C THR A 55 -1.69 -0.12 -12.31
N THR A 56 -0.78 0.48 -11.55
CA THR A 56 -0.60 1.93 -11.47
C THR A 56 0.44 2.41 -12.47
N GLY A 57 0.02 2.57 -13.74
CA GLY A 57 0.72 3.36 -14.76
C GLY A 57 2.08 2.86 -15.26
N THR A 58 2.35 3.08 -16.54
CA THR A 58 3.67 2.88 -17.15
C THR A 58 4.55 4.10 -16.86
N SER A 59 5.61 3.89 -16.07
CA SER A 59 6.79 4.74 -15.90
C SER A 59 6.57 6.26 -15.92
N THR A 60 6.55 6.88 -14.73
CA THR A 60 7.46 8.01 -14.40
C THR A 60 7.34 8.39 -12.91
N ALA A 61 8.50 8.41 -12.24
CA ALA A 61 8.80 8.97 -10.93
C ALA A 61 8.22 8.28 -9.68
N ASN A 62 6.91 8.16 -9.47
CA ASN A 62 6.37 7.75 -8.18
C ASN A 62 5.16 6.82 -8.34
N VAL A 63 5.11 5.72 -7.59
CA VAL A 63 3.95 4.80 -7.60
C VAL A 63 3.12 5.01 -6.35
N SER A 64 1.80 5.06 -6.50
CA SER A 64 0.90 5.10 -5.36
C SER A 64 -0.44 4.43 -5.65
N SER A 65 -1.06 3.92 -4.61
CA SER A 65 -2.40 3.32 -4.63
C SER A 65 -3.10 3.71 -3.34
N SER A 66 -4.43 3.78 -3.39
CA SER A 66 -5.24 4.01 -2.21
C SER A 66 -6.37 2.99 -2.11
N ILE A 67 -6.80 2.71 -0.87
CA ILE A 67 -7.98 1.91 -0.55
C ILE A 67 -8.76 2.58 0.55
N VAL A 68 -10.05 2.27 0.66
CA VAL A 68 -10.89 2.67 1.79
C VAL A 68 -11.13 1.44 2.66
N LEU A 69 -10.71 1.49 3.92
CA LEU A 69 -10.96 0.44 4.90
C LEU A 69 -12.17 0.81 5.74
N LYS A 70 -13.16 -0.07 5.75
CA LYS A 70 -14.37 0.06 6.57
C LYS A 70 -14.17 -0.52 7.97
N PRO A 71 -14.93 -0.07 8.97
CA PRO A 71 -15.04 -0.74 10.25
C PRO A 71 -15.31 -2.24 10.05
N GLY A 72 -14.60 -3.09 10.80
CA GLY A 72 -14.73 -4.55 10.69
C GLY A 72 -13.99 -5.22 9.52
N SER A 73 -13.26 -4.47 8.68
CA SER A 73 -12.46 -5.04 7.56
C SER A 73 -11.21 -5.83 7.99
N GLY A 74 -10.92 -5.87 9.29
CA GLY A 74 -9.70 -6.47 9.85
C GLY A 74 -8.88 -5.45 10.63
N ASN A 75 -7.89 -5.94 11.37
CA ASN A 75 -7.03 -5.15 12.25
C ASN A 75 -5.67 -4.83 11.64
N SER A 76 -5.37 -5.32 10.44
CA SER A 76 -4.10 -5.07 9.77
C SER A 76 -4.28 -5.13 8.27
N VAL A 77 -3.47 -4.33 7.59
CA VAL A 77 -3.43 -4.26 6.13
C VAL A 77 -1.98 -4.16 5.68
N SER A 78 -1.67 -4.79 4.55
CA SER A 78 -0.37 -4.66 3.90
C SER A 78 -0.52 -4.16 2.47
N CYS A 79 0.45 -3.35 2.05
CA CYS A 79 0.62 -2.92 0.68
C CYS A 79 1.94 -3.47 0.16
N LYS A 80 1.87 -4.22 -0.95
CA LYS A 80 3.03 -4.77 -1.64
C LYS A 80 3.15 -4.15 -3.03
N ILE A 81 4.35 -3.70 -3.36
CA ILE A 81 4.71 -3.17 -4.68
C ILE A 81 5.63 -4.18 -5.35
N ILE A 82 5.27 -4.59 -6.56
CA ILE A 82 5.95 -5.63 -7.34
C ILE A 82 6.48 -5.00 -8.63
N ASP A 83 7.80 -5.10 -8.87
CA ASP A 83 8.37 -4.84 -10.18
C ASP A 83 8.39 -6.15 -10.98
N LYS A 84 7.50 -6.28 -11.98
CA LYS A 84 7.42 -7.49 -12.80
C LYS A 84 8.65 -7.70 -13.67
N LEU A 85 9.28 -6.62 -14.11
CA LEU A 85 10.43 -6.69 -15.02
C LEU A 85 11.68 -7.10 -14.24
N LEU A 86 11.93 -6.43 -13.11
CA LEU A 86 13.09 -6.71 -12.25
C LEU A 86 12.87 -7.91 -11.32
N LYS A 87 11.64 -8.43 -11.23
CA LYS A 87 11.24 -9.54 -10.34
C LYS A 87 11.55 -9.25 -8.87
N THR A 88 11.41 -7.99 -8.46
CA THR A 88 11.61 -7.55 -7.07
C THR A 88 10.28 -7.12 -6.45
N SER A 89 10.20 -7.12 -5.12
CA SER A 89 9.05 -6.59 -4.41
C SER A 89 9.43 -5.95 -3.09
N THR A 90 8.62 -5.00 -2.64
CA THR A 90 8.74 -4.33 -1.35
C THR A 90 7.36 -4.18 -0.72
N GLU A 91 7.28 -4.22 0.60
CA GLU A 91 6.01 -4.32 1.32
C GLU A 91 6.04 -3.49 2.59
N SER A 92 4.89 -2.95 2.98
CA SER A 92 4.69 -2.38 4.31
C SER A 92 3.32 -2.73 4.83
N SER A 93 3.23 -2.85 6.15
CA SER A 93 2.03 -3.23 6.87
C SER A 93 1.74 -2.26 7.99
N VAL A 94 0.47 -2.03 8.27
CA VAL A 94 0.02 -1.23 9.42
C VAL A 94 -1.08 -1.96 10.17
N VAL A 95 -1.00 -1.93 11.50
CA VAL A 95 -2.05 -2.40 12.39
C VAL A 95 -2.97 -1.23 12.73
N ILE A 96 -4.27 -1.46 12.58
CA ILE A 96 -5.34 -0.50 12.84
C ILE A 96 -6.03 -0.99 14.11
N ALA A 97 -5.84 -0.25 15.21
CA ALA A 97 -6.36 -0.55 16.54
C ALA A 97 -7.55 0.33 16.89
#